data_AF-A0A1F5MGH1-F1
#
_entry.id   AF-A0A1F5MGH1-F1
#
_cell.length_a   1.000
_cell.length_b   1.000
_cell.length_c   1.000
_cell.angle_alpha   90.00
_cell.angle_beta   90.00
_cell.angle_gamma   90.00
#
_symmetry.space_group_name_H-M   'P 1'
#
loop_
_entity.id
_entity.type
_entity.pdbx_description
1 polymer ?
#
loop_
_entity_poly.entity_id
_entity_poly.type
_entity_poly.pdbx_seq_one_letter_code
_entity_poly.pdbx_strand_id
1 'polypeptide(L)'
;MTSLFDFDIVSSVSKKNLMKKIRSFQIYASVNNEHKTGQKWLLEKLEICARLRGKAVGTEYGEAFILNNYTPLDSHSVQLVTELLKLI
;
A
#
# COMPACT_ATOMS: atom_id res chain seq x y z
N MET A 1 13.64 -6.85 13.05
CA MET A 1 13.23 -7.26 11.69
C MET A 1 11.75 -6.98 11.58
N THR A 2 11.32 -6.10 10.67
CA THR A 2 9.90 -5.83 10.43
C THR A 2 9.29 -6.96 9.60
N SER A 3 8.46 -7.76 10.23
CA SER A 3 7.65 -8.81 9.58
C SER A 3 6.59 -8.16 8.67
N LEU A 4 6.11 -8.87 7.64
CA LEU A 4 4.90 -8.48 6.87
C LEU A 4 3.65 -8.35 7.75
N PHE A 5 3.76 -8.76 9.02
CA PHE A 5 2.75 -8.68 10.07
C PHE A 5 3.04 -7.61 11.13
N ASP A 6 4.10 -6.80 10.99
CA ASP A 6 4.34 -5.67 11.88
C ASP A 6 3.50 -4.48 11.40
N PHE A 7 2.27 -4.43 11.90
CA PHE A 7 1.34 -3.33 11.72
C PHE A 7 0.74 -2.94 13.07
N ASP A 8 0.59 -1.65 13.30
CA ASP A 8 0.03 -1.13 14.56
C ASP A 8 -1.50 -1.18 14.54
N ILE A 9 -2.11 -0.97 13.36
CA ILE A 9 -3.56 -0.95 13.17
C ILE A 9 -3.94 -1.67 11.89
N VAL A 10 -5.07 -2.38 11.92
CA VAL A 10 -5.77 -2.83 10.71
C VAL A 10 -7.18 -2.24 10.68
N SER A 11 -7.51 -1.55 9.60
CA SER A 11 -8.88 -1.11 9.33
C SER A 11 -9.61 -2.16 8.50
N SER A 12 -10.85 -2.48 8.88
CA SER A 12 -11.74 -3.28 8.04
C SER A 12 -11.99 -2.62 6.69
N VAL A 13 -12.00 -3.43 5.62
CA VAL A 13 -12.28 -2.96 4.26
C VAL A 13 -13.37 -3.83 3.64
N SER A 14 -14.38 -3.19 3.05
CA SER A 14 -15.40 -3.92 2.29
C SER A 14 -14.83 -4.46 0.97
N LYS A 15 -15.36 -5.59 0.50
CA LYS A 15 -15.01 -6.15 -0.82
C LYS A 15 -15.13 -5.12 -1.94
N LYS A 16 -16.19 -4.28 -1.91
CA LYS A 16 -16.41 -3.21 -2.88
C LYS A 16 -15.25 -2.20 -2.90
N ASN A 17 -14.75 -1.79 -1.74
CA ASN A 17 -13.64 -0.84 -1.64
C ASN A 17 -12.30 -1.47 -2.05
N LEU A 18 -12.07 -2.75 -1.70
CA LEU A 18 -10.91 -3.49 -2.19
C LEU A 18 -10.90 -3.57 -3.72
N MET A 19 -12.04 -3.88 -4.35
CA MET A 19 -12.15 -3.95 -5.80
C MET A 19 -11.92 -2.57 -6.46
N LYS A 20 -12.40 -1.48 -5.85
CA LYS A 20 -12.09 -0.12 -6.31
C LYS A 20 -10.58 0.14 -6.28
N LYS A 21 -9.90 -0.24 -5.20
CA LYS A 21 -8.44 -0.11 -5.07
C LYS A 21 -7.71 -0.91 -6.16
N ILE A 22 -8.03 -2.19 -6.32
CA ILE A 22 -7.47 -3.06 -7.36
C ILE A 22 -7.64 -2.43 -8.76
N ARG A 23 -8.83 -1.91 -9.05
CA ARG A 23 -9.11 -1.21 -10.32
C ARG A 23 -8.27 0.06 -10.49
N SER A 24 -8.07 0.85 -9.44
CA SER A 24 -7.18 2.02 -9.50
C SER A 24 -5.74 1.63 -9.83
N PHE A 25 -5.23 0.54 -9.24
CA PHE A 25 -3.91 0.00 -9.58
C PHE A 25 -3.82 -0.48 -11.03
N GLN A 26 -4.87 -1.15 -11.54
CA GLN A 26 -4.95 -1.55 -12.96
C GLN A 26 -4.88 -0.36 -13.91
N ILE A 27 -5.59 0.74 -13.61
CA ILE A 27 -5.61 1.94 -14.45
C ILE A 27 -4.22 2.59 -14.46
N TYR A 28 -3.61 2.81 -13.29
CA TYR A 28 -2.30 3.43 -13.20
C TYR A 28 -1.22 2.62 -13.94
N ALA A 29 -1.27 1.30 -13.83
CA ALA A 29 -0.32 0.42 -14.49
C ALA A 29 -0.42 0.43 -16.03
N SER A 30 -1.54 0.95 -16.58
CA SER A 30 -1.69 1.15 -18.03
C SER A 30 -1.05 2.45 -18.55
N VAL A 31 -0.76 3.40 -17.67
CA VAL A 31 -0.25 4.74 -18.02
C VAL A 31 1.28 4.76 -18.18
N ASN A 32 2.03 3.93 -17.44
CA ASN A 32 3.50 4.01 -17.42
C ASN A 32 4.25 3.02 -18.33
N ASN A 33 3.59 2.13 -19.09
CA ASN A 33 4.23 1.06 -19.90
C ASN A 33 5.25 0.16 -19.15
N GLU A 34 5.53 0.37 -17.87
CA GLU A 34 6.69 -0.20 -17.19
C GLU A 34 6.54 -1.69 -16.85
N HIS A 35 5.32 -2.25 -16.71
CA HIS A 35 5.20 -3.58 -16.09
C HIS A 35 4.04 -4.46 -16.60
N LYS A 36 3.84 -4.64 -17.90
CA LYS A 36 2.79 -5.55 -18.42
C LYS A 36 2.90 -6.99 -17.87
N THR A 37 4.13 -7.47 -17.60
CA THR A 37 4.39 -8.86 -17.24
C THR A 37 4.23 -9.17 -15.74
N GLY A 38 4.15 -8.16 -14.86
CA GLY A 38 4.06 -8.34 -13.39
C GLY A 38 2.71 -7.96 -12.77
N GLN A 39 1.77 -7.41 -13.57
CA GLN A 39 0.54 -6.81 -13.07
C GLN A 39 -0.43 -7.82 -12.44
N LYS A 40 -0.67 -8.95 -13.10
CA LYS A 40 -1.61 -9.96 -12.58
C LYS A 40 -1.18 -10.47 -11.20
N TRP A 41 0.10 -10.79 -11.06
CA TRP A 41 0.72 -11.15 -9.79
C TRP A 41 0.51 -10.05 -8.74
N LEU A 42 0.77 -8.78 -9.08
CA LEU A 42 0.66 -7.67 -8.13
C LEU A 42 -0.78 -7.53 -7.58
N LEU A 43 -1.77 -7.66 -8.46
CA LEU A 43 -3.18 -7.59 -8.07
C LEU A 43 -3.59 -8.78 -7.18
N GLU A 44 -3.14 -9.99 -7.52
CA GLU A 44 -3.34 -11.18 -6.68
C GLU A 44 -2.70 -11.00 -5.29
N LYS A 45 -1.51 -10.42 -5.21
CA LYS A 45 -0.85 -10.10 -3.94
C LYS A 45 -1.61 -9.06 -3.13
N LEU A 46 -2.16 -8.02 -3.76
CA LEU A 46 -2.98 -7.02 -3.08
C LEU A 46 -4.19 -7.67 -2.39
N GLU A 47 -4.88 -8.57 -3.08
CA GLU A 47 -6.01 -9.30 -2.51
C GLU A 47 -5.59 -10.23 -1.37
N ILE A 48 -4.53 -11.03 -1.56
CA ILE A 48 -4.02 -11.95 -0.53
C ILE A 48 -3.61 -11.17 0.73
N CYS A 49 -2.87 -10.07 0.57
CA CYS A 49 -2.47 -9.22 1.70
C CYS A 49 -3.68 -8.66 2.45
N ALA A 50 -4.71 -8.18 1.72
CA ALA A 50 -5.92 -7.67 2.34
C ALA A 50 -6.66 -8.75 3.14
N ARG A 51 -6.75 -9.98 2.61
CA ARG A 51 -7.36 -11.11 3.32
C ARG A 51 -6.59 -11.51 4.58
N LEU A 52 -5.27 -11.59 4.49
CA LEU A 52 -4.42 -11.95 5.64
C LEU A 52 -4.55 -10.93 6.78
N ARG A 53 -4.56 -9.64 6.44
CA ARG A 53 -4.72 -8.55 7.42
C ARG A 53 -6.14 -8.52 8.01
N GLY A 54 -7.17 -8.70 7.19
CA GLY A 54 -8.55 -8.79 7.67
C GLY A 54 -8.73 -9.91 8.69
N LYS A 55 -8.18 -11.09 8.40
CA LYS A 55 -8.23 -12.23 9.33
C LYS A 55 -7.62 -11.93 10.69
N ALA A 56 -6.57 -11.11 10.76
CA ALA A 56 -5.94 -10.72 12.03
C ALA A 56 -6.88 -9.92 12.95
N VAL A 57 -7.90 -9.26 12.40
CA VAL A 57 -8.91 -8.48 13.15
C VAL A 57 -10.33 -9.02 13.02
N GLY A 58 -10.49 -10.28 12.59
CA GLY A 58 -11.79 -10.94 12.49
C GLY A 58 -12.68 -10.46 11.33
N THR A 59 -12.10 -9.89 10.28
CA THR A 59 -12.83 -9.42 9.08
C THR A 59 -12.37 -10.14 7.81
N GLU A 60 -13.17 -10.07 6.73
CA GLU A 60 -12.83 -10.72 5.46
C GLU A 60 -11.62 -10.04 4.77
N TYR A 61 -11.55 -8.71 4.84
CA TYR A 61 -10.44 -7.91 4.32
C TYR A 61 -10.08 -6.80 5.30
N GLY A 62 -8.79 -6.46 5.32
CA GLY A 62 -8.25 -5.40 6.14
C GLY A 62 -7.08 -4.69 5.47
N GLU A 63 -6.93 -3.42 5.80
CA GLU A 63 -5.80 -2.60 5.39
C GLU A 63 -4.97 -2.26 6.61
N ALA A 64 -3.69 -2.58 6.55
CA ALA A 64 -2.77 -2.42 7.67
C ALA A 64 -2.06 -1.07 7.57
N PHE A 65 -1.87 -0.43 8.72
CA PHE A 65 -1.16 0.83 8.89
C PHE A 65 -0.08 0.64 9.95
N ILE A 66 1.08 1.22 9.70
CA ILE A 66 2.15 1.35 10.69
C ILE A 66 2.05 2.77 11.22
N LEU A 67 1.65 2.91 12.48
CA LEU A 67 1.63 4.15 13.24
C LEU A 67 3.02 4.45 13.82
N ASN A 68 4.06 4.46 12.99
CA ASN A 68 5.26 5.16 13.36
C ASN A 68 5.02 6.66 13.12
N ASN A 69 4.55 7.37 14.13
CA ASN A 69 4.58 8.84 14.18
C ASN A 69 6.02 9.40 14.26
N TYR A 70 7.03 8.54 14.17
CA TYR A 70 8.45 8.89 14.17
C TYR A 70 9.15 8.26 12.96
N THR A 71 8.97 8.86 11.79
CA THR A 71 10.19 9.17 11.04
C THR A 71 10.59 10.54 11.56
N PRO A 72 11.67 10.69 12.35
CA PRO A 72 12.27 12.02 12.46
C PRO A 72 12.55 12.41 11.03
N LEU A 73 11.86 13.44 10.54
CA LEU A 73 12.24 14.12 9.31
C LEU A 73 13.61 14.75 9.64
N ASP A 74 14.66 13.95 9.51
CA ASP A 74 16.01 14.47 9.54
C ASP A 74 16.16 15.44 8.37
N SER A 75 17.10 16.36 8.51
CA SER A 75 17.33 17.41 7.51
C SER A 75 17.53 16.83 6.12
N HIS A 76 18.05 15.60 6.03
CA HIS A 76 18.27 14.89 4.77
C HIS A 76 16.94 14.48 4.09
N SER A 77 16.00 13.93 4.85
CA SER A 77 14.68 13.53 4.34
C SER A 77 13.85 14.74 3.88
N VAL A 78 13.90 15.85 4.62
CA VAL A 78 13.25 17.13 4.21
C VAL A 78 13.89 17.68 2.94
N GLN A 79 15.22 17.60 2.84
CA GLN A 79 15.96 18.09 1.68
C GLN A 79 15.59 17.31 0.41
N LEU A 80 15.53 15.97 0.49
CA LEU A 80 15.12 15.11 -0.63
C LEU A 80 13.69 15.43 -1.12
N VAL A 81 12.73 15.61 -0.21
CA VAL A 81 11.35 15.98 -0.59
C VAL A 81 11.30 17.37 -1.22
N THR A 82 12.08 18.32 -0.69
CA THR A 82 12.16 19.70 -1.21
C THR A 82 12.77 19.75 -2.61
N GLU A 83 13.80 18.95 -2.88
CA GLU A 83 14.42 18.85 -4.21
C GLU A 83 13.47 18.23 -5.23
N LEU A 84 12.72 17.20 -4.84
CA LEU A 84 11.74 16.56 -5.72
C LEU A 84 10.62 17.51 -6.13
N LEU A 85 10.13 18.33 -5.20
CA LEU A 85 9.07 19.32 -5.45
C LEU A 85 9.51 20.49 -6.34
N LYS A 86 10.82 20.77 -6.44
CA LYS A 86 11.36 21.81 -7.33
C LYS A 86 11.47 21.35 -8.80
N LEU A 87 11.33 20.05 -9.07
CA LEU A 87 11.43 19.46 -10.40
C LEU A 87 10.08 19.32 -11.12
N ILE A 88 8.99 19.75 -10.47
CA ILE A 88 7.60 19.73 -10.98
C ILE A 88 7.14 21.18 -11.14
#